data_AF-W0JTK8-F1
#
_entry.id   AF-W0JTK8-F1
#
_cell.length_a   1.000
_cell.length_b   1.000
_cell.length_c   1.000
_cell.angle_alpha   90.00
_cell.angle_beta   90.00
_cell.angle_gamma   90.00
#
_symmetry.space_group_name_H-M   'P 1'
#
loop_
_entity.id
_entity.type
_entity.pdbx_description
1 polymer ?
#
loop_
_entity_poly.entity_id
_entity_poly.type
_entity_poly.pdbx_seq_one_letter_code
_entity_poly.pdbx_strand_id
1 'polypeptide(L)'
;MAAERSIQFYLLHRGHASGEDLRYEHTEVYQQGVTVNLFSQEFADRLTQLWKQNRAEVYYRETVASAEQADAMLALAEAAHQYILNAATLRHECVCSQ
;
A
#
# COMPACT_ATOMS: atom_id res chain seq x y z
N MET A 1 -2.01 2.10 -7.09
CA MET A 1 -2.76 2.53 -5.89
C MET A 1 -1.79 3.19 -4.90
N ALA A 2 -2.12 4.32 -4.25
CA ALA A 2 -1.18 4.99 -3.33
C ALA A 2 -0.81 4.14 -2.10
N ALA A 3 -1.75 3.39 -1.51
CA ALA A 3 -1.48 2.46 -0.40
C ALA A 3 -0.39 1.43 -0.73
N GLU A 4 -0.45 0.83 -1.93
CA GLU A 4 0.55 -0.11 -2.42
C GLU A 4 1.96 0.50 -2.49
N ARG A 5 2.08 1.77 -2.86
CA ARG A 5 3.38 2.43 -3.00
C ARG A 5 3.98 2.75 -1.64
N SER A 6 3.15 3.03 -0.63
CA SER A 6 3.59 3.10 0.76
C SER A 6 4.13 1.76 1.26
N ILE A 7 3.46 0.64 0.97
CA ILE A 7 3.95 -0.70 1.35
C ILE A 7 5.26 -1.03 0.64
N GLN A 8 5.34 -0.78 -0.67
CA GLN A 8 6.56 -0.95 -1.46
C GLN A 8 7.71 -0.11 -0.89
N PHE A 9 7.46 1.15 -0.52
CA PHE A 9 8.45 1.99 0.14
C PHE A 9 8.97 1.35 1.43
N TYR A 10 8.11 0.83 2.30
CA TYR A 10 8.55 0.16 3.53
C TYR A 10 9.48 -1.01 3.25
N LEU A 11 9.09 -1.89 2.32
CA LEU A 11 9.85 -3.08 1.97
C LEU A 11 11.24 -2.72 1.44
N LEU A 12 11.33 -1.70 0.58
CA LEU A 12 12.60 -1.20 0.07
C LEU A 12 13.43 -0.53 1.17
N HIS A 13 12.81 0.34 1.98
CA HIS A 13 13.50 1.12 3.00
C HIS A 13 14.10 0.24 4.11
N ARG A 14 13.42 -0.85 4.48
CA ARG A 14 13.89 -1.80 5.49
C ARG A 14 14.78 -2.90 4.92
N GLY A 15 15.04 -2.90 3.60
CA GLY A 15 15.86 -3.91 2.93
C GLY A 15 15.22 -5.29 2.85
N HIS A 16 13.90 -5.36 2.90
CA HIS A 16 13.14 -6.62 2.82
C HIS A 16 12.83 -7.05 1.39
N ALA A 17 13.01 -6.17 0.41
CA ALA A 17 12.92 -6.48 -1.01
C ALA A 17 13.87 -5.56 -1.78
N SER A 18 14.30 -6.02 -2.95
CA SER A 18 14.96 -5.16 -3.94
C SER A 18 13.92 -4.57 -4.90
N GLY A 19 14.34 -3.54 -5.63
CA GLY A 19 13.52 -3.00 -6.72
C GLY A 19 13.29 -4.00 -7.85
N GLU A 20 14.01 -5.13 -7.92
CA GLU A 20 13.77 -6.20 -8.90
C GLU A 20 12.64 -7.13 -8.47
N ASP A 21 12.58 -7.44 -7.18
CA ASP A 21 11.60 -8.36 -6.61
C ASP A 21 10.16 -7.81 -6.68
N LEU A 22 10.00 -6.49 -6.77
CA LEU A 22 8.69 -5.81 -6.75
C LEU A 22 8.29 -5.18 -8.09
N ARG A 23 8.97 -5.51 -9.19
CA ARG A 23 8.80 -4.85 -10.51
C ARG A 23 7.54 -5.27 -11.26
N TYR A 24 7.05 -6.50 -11.06
CA TYR A 24 6.14 -7.13 -12.02
C TYR A 24 4.74 -7.41 -11.46
N GLU A 25 4.61 -7.82 -10.21
CA GLU A 25 3.33 -8.25 -9.64
C GLU A 25 2.90 -7.40 -8.44
N HIS A 26 1.83 -6.61 -8.63
CA HIS A 26 1.27 -5.75 -7.59
C HIS A 26 0.83 -6.52 -6.34
N THR A 27 0.36 -7.76 -6.52
CA THR A 27 -0.06 -8.63 -5.42
C THR A 27 1.11 -9.20 -4.63
N GLU A 28 2.31 -9.26 -5.22
CA GLU A 28 3.51 -9.74 -4.55
C GLU A 28 3.95 -8.78 -3.44
N VAL A 29 3.76 -7.47 -3.62
CA VAL A 29 3.97 -6.45 -2.59
C VAL A 29 3.16 -6.76 -1.31
N TYR A 30 1.92 -7.25 -1.46
CA TYR A 30 1.07 -7.57 -0.32
C TYR A 30 1.53 -8.85 0.39
N GLN A 31 1.92 -9.88 -0.36
CA GLN A 31 2.43 -11.12 0.21
C GLN A 31 3.74 -10.89 0.96
N GLN A 32 4.66 -10.10 0.40
CA GLN A 32 5.91 -9.74 1.07
C GLN A 32 5.66 -8.96 2.37
N GLY A 33 4.64 -8.11 2.41
CA GLY A 33 4.20 -7.45 3.64
C GLY A 33 3.81 -8.43 4.74
N VAL A 34 3.15 -9.55 4.41
CA VAL A 34 2.82 -10.61 5.37
C VAL A 34 4.08 -11.34 5.82
N THR A 35 4.97 -11.68 4.89
CA THR A 35 6.23 -12.41 5.18
C THR A 35 7.10 -11.67 6.19
N VAL A 36 7.13 -10.34 6.16
CA VAL A 36 7.88 -9.50 7.11
C VAL A 36 7.08 -9.11 8.34
N ASN A 37 5.89 -9.69 8.52
CA ASN A 37 4.96 -9.43 9.62
C ASN A 37 4.56 -7.94 9.74
N LEU A 38 4.45 -7.25 8.60
CA LEU A 38 3.96 -5.86 8.54
C LEU A 38 2.45 -5.79 8.74
N PHE A 39 1.70 -6.80 8.29
CA PHE A 39 0.26 -6.92 8.52
C PHE A 39 -0.18 -8.37 8.36
N SER A 40 -1.43 -8.67 8.73
CA SER A 40 -1.98 -10.03 8.64
C SER A 40 -2.25 -10.46 7.19
N GLN A 41 -2.28 -11.78 6.97
CA GLN A 41 -2.69 -12.37 5.69
C GLN A 41 -4.08 -11.88 5.26
N GLU A 42 -5.03 -11.81 6.20
CA GLU A 42 -6.39 -11.35 5.92
C GLU A 42 -6.42 -9.94 5.33
N PHE A 43 -5.55 -9.04 5.83
CA PHE A 43 -5.45 -7.68 5.29
C PHE A 43 -4.86 -7.68 3.87
N ALA A 44 -3.84 -8.50 3.62
CA ALA A 44 -3.26 -8.67 2.29
C ALA A 44 -4.27 -9.18 1.26
N ASP A 45 -5.14 -10.11 1.68
CA ASP A 45 -6.19 -10.67 0.82
C ASP A 45 -7.23 -9.60 0.48
N ARG A 46 -7.62 -8.75 1.44
CA ARG A 46 -8.52 -7.60 1.21
C ARG A 46 -7.91 -6.59 0.24
N LEU A 47 -6.62 -6.24 0.40
CA LEU A 47 -5.91 -5.35 -0.54
C LEU A 47 -5.83 -5.94 -1.95
N THR A 48 -5.59 -7.25 -2.05
CA THR A 48 -5.58 -7.98 -3.33
C THR A 48 -6.94 -7.91 -4.02
N GLN A 49 -8.03 -8.12 -3.28
CA GLN A 49 -9.39 -8.03 -3.82
C GLN A 49 -9.72 -6.62 -4.27
N LEU A 50 -9.39 -5.61 -3.46
CA LEU A 50 -9.58 -4.20 -3.81
C LEU A 50 -8.82 -3.83 -5.08
N TRP A 51 -7.57 -4.27 -5.22
CA TRP A 51 -6.78 -4.04 -6.43
C TRP A 51 -7.41 -4.71 -7.67
N LYS A 52 -7.88 -5.96 -7.55
CA LYS A 52 -8.54 -6.68 -8.64
C LYS A 52 -9.83 -5.99 -9.08
N GLN A 53 -10.66 -5.57 -8.12
CA GLN A 53 -11.92 -4.86 -8.37
C GLN A 53 -11.67 -3.51 -9.05
N ASN A 54 -10.81 -2.68 -8.47
CA ASN A 54 -10.48 -1.37 -9.03
C ASN A 54 -9.83 -1.47 -10.42
N ARG A 55 -9.02 -2.52 -10.67
CA ARG A 55 -8.46 -2.79 -12.01
C ARG A 55 -9.52 -3.25 -13.01
N ALA A 56 -10.45 -4.10 -12.59
CA ALA A 56 -11.55 -4.57 -13.44
C ALA A 56 -12.48 -3.41 -13.84
N GLU A 57 -12.85 -2.54 -12.90
CA GLU A 57 -13.69 -1.36 -13.16
C GLU A 57 -13.04 -0.40 -14.17
N VAL A 58 -11.73 -0.17 -14.04
CA VAL A 58 -10.96 0.65 -15.01
C VAL A 58 -10.89 -0.01 -16.39
N TYR A 59 -10.71 -1.34 -16.43
CA TYR A 59 -10.56 -2.07 -17.69
C TYR A 59 -11.87 -2.17 -18.47
N TYR A 60 -12.99 -2.39 -17.77
CA TYR A 60 -14.29 -2.57 -18.40
C TYR A 60 -15.07 -1.25 -18.56
N ARG A 61 -14.65 -0.14 -17.91
CA ARG A 61 -15.36 1.16 -17.93
C ARG A 61 -16.85 1.04 -17.55
N GLU A 62 -17.22 -0.03 -16.85
CA GLU A 62 -18.62 -0.36 -16.57
C GLU A 62 -19.21 0.50 -15.46
N THR A 63 -18.38 1.14 -14.63
CA THR A 63 -18.82 2.01 -13.54
C THR A 63 -17.88 3.20 -13.38
N VAL A 64 -18.46 4.40 -13.31
CA VAL A 64 -17.78 5.57 -12.72
C VAL A 64 -17.79 5.32 -11.23
N ALA A 65 -16.61 5.21 -10.60
CA ALA A 65 -16.51 5.09 -9.16
C ALA A 65 -17.34 6.20 -8.49
N SER A 66 -18.20 5.84 -7.54
CA SER A 66 -19.00 6.86 -6.84
C SER A 66 -18.07 7.77 -6.05
N ALA A 67 -18.53 8.99 -5.74
CA ALA A 67 -17.77 9.90 -4.88
C ALA A 67 -17.41 9.23 -3.54
N GLU A 68 -18.34 8.46 -2.96
CA GLU A 68 -18.13 7.68 -1.75
C GLU A 68 -17.02 6.63 -1.89
N GLN A 69 -16.97 5.92 -3.03
CA GLN A 69 -15.90 4.95 -3.31
C GLN A 69 -14.55 5.64 -3.44
N ALA A 70 -14.49 6.80 -4.11
CA ALA A 70 -13.28 7.59 -4.24
C ALA A 70 -12.77 8.10 -2.88
N ASP A 71 -13.67 8.61 -2.03
CA ASP A 71 -13.36 9.06 -0.68
C ASP A 71 -12.87 7.92 0.21
N ALA A 72 -13.51 6.74 0.13
CA ALA A 72 -13.09 5.55 0.86
C ALA A 72 -11.69 5.07 0.43
N MET A 73 -11.38 5.10 -0.87
CA MET A 73 -10.05 4.78 -1.38
C MET A 73 -8.98 5.77 -0.92
N LEU A 74 -9.32 7.06 -0.87
CA LEU A 74 -8.43 8.11 -0.37
C LEU A 74 -8.14 7.90 1.12
N ALA A 75 -9.18 7.73 1.93
CA ALA A 75 -9.04 7.49 3.37
C ALA A 75 -8.20 6.24 3.67
N LEU A 76 -8.39 5.16 2.90
CA LEU A 76 -7.55 3.96 3.01
C LEU A 76 -6.09 4.25 2.68
N ALA A 77 -5.83 5.01 1.61
CA ALA A 77 -4.47 5.36 1.23
C ALA A 77 -3.76 6.20 2.28
N GLU A 78 -4.45 7.18 2.87
CA GLU A 78 -3.94 8.01 3.95
C GLU A 78 -3.65 7.18 5.21
N ALA A 79 -4.60 6.34 5.62
CA ALA A 79 -4.44 5.46 6.77
C ALA A 79 -3.27 4.49 6.59
N ALA A 80 -3.16 3.85 5.42
CA ALA A 80 -2.04 2.96 5.10
C ALA A 80 -0.70 3.71 5.11
N HIS A 81 -0.65 4.91 4.54
CA HIS A 81 0.56 5.72 4.53
C HIS A 81 1.02 6.07 5.96
N GLN A 82 0.10 6.54 6.81
CA GLN A 82 0.40 6.84 8.21
C GLN A 82 0.84 5.60 8.99
N TYR A 83 0.17 4.47 8.78
CA TYR A 83 0.57 3.19 9.37
C TYR A 83 2.02 2.83 9.00
N ILE A 84 2.36 2.95 7.72
CA ILE A 84 3.71 2.66 7.23
C ILE A 84 4.76 3.60 7.80
N LEU A 85 4.51 4.91 7.86
CA LEU A 85 5.46 5.86 8.46
C LEU A 85 5.75 5.51 9.93
N ASN A 86 4.72 5.13 10.68
CA ASN A 86 4.87 4.66 12.05
C ASN A 86 5.67 3.35 12.13
N ALA A 87 5.35 2.37 11.28
CA ALA A 87 6.05 1.08 11.24
C ALA A 87 7.52 1.22 10.79
N ALA A 88 7.82 2.16 9.89
CA ALA A 88 9.18 2.47 9.44
C ALA A 88 9.99 3.24 10.48
N THR A 89 9.38 3.63 11.61
CA THR A 89 9.97 4.53 12.62
C THR A 89 10.45 5.87 12.03
N LEU A 90 9.90 6.27 10.88
CA LEU A 90 10.13 7.58 10.27
C LEU A 90 9.25 8.61 10.96
N ARG A 91 9.51 8.85 12.24
CA ARG A 91 9.01 10.06 12.89
C ARG A 91 9.87 11.20 12.36
N HIS A 92 9.23 12.31 11.98
CA HIS A 92 9.95 13.50 11.54
C HIS A 92 10.97 13.86 12.63
N GLU A 93 12.24 13.54 12.42
CA GLU A 93 13.31 14.16 13.18
C GLU A 93 13.30 15.61 12.74
N CYS A 94 12.65 16.48 13.53
CA CYS A 94 12.90 17.90 13.41
C CYS A 94 14.40 18.10 13.65
N VAL A 95 15.15 18.30 12.58
CA VAL A 95 16.51 18.86 12.62
C VAL A 95 16.37 20.35 12.93
N CYS A 96 15.91 20.67 14.14
CA CYS A 96 16.14 21.99 14.70
C CYS A 96 17.60 21.99 15.15
N SER A 97 18.47 22.50 14.30
CA SER A 97 19.82 22.92 14.68
C SER A 97 19.70 23.82 15.91
N GLN A 98 20.49 23.53 16.94
CA GLN A 98 20.66 24.42 18.10
C GLN A 98 21.15 25.80 17.66
#